data_AF-A0A538MV65-F1
#
_entry.id   AF-A0A538MV65-F1
#
_cell.length_a   1.000
_cell.length_b   1.000
_cell.length_c   1.000
_cell.angle_alpha   90.00
_cell.angle_beta   90.00
_cell.angle_gamma   90.00
#
_symmetry.space_group_name_H-M   'P 1'
#
loop_
_entity.id
_entity.type
_entity.pdbx_description
1 polymer ?
#
loop_
_entity_poly.entity_id
_entity_poly.type
_entity_poly.pdbx_seq_one_letter_code
_entity_poly.pdbx_strand_id
1 'polypeptide(L)'
;MFSRGRGSGGRHHKAGERRPGRHSASSRPEPDEVDALDAEEPAEEVDATGPYDVSEAPDDVEVIDLGSLKIPVVEGVEVRVQAAPDGTVQQVLLVHRDSVLQLAAFAAPRSEAIWDEARADLKSSLFGDGVAAEEEPGEYGPELRARVRTPEGLRDLRFIGIDGPRWMVRAIYQGPAAVDPATAAGPLADCLRNLVVDRGKEAMPALEALPLRLPKEFAEQQAAAQAAAAEQAQAAGPPPANGASPGGTPPPRRRPSPRPRRSR
;
A
#
# COMPACT_ATOMS: atom_id res chain seq x y z
N MET A 1 -65.40 46.11 -41.89
CA MET A 1 -65.66 44.75 -42.40
C MET A 1 -65.36 43.79 -41.26
N PHE A 2 -66.31 43.53 -40.36
CA PHE A 2 -67.35 42.49 -40.52
C PHE A 2 -66.73 41.15 -40.96
N SER A 3 -66.83 40.03 -40.25
CA SER A 3 -67.59 39.74 -39.03
C SER A 3 -67.35 38.27 -38.61
N ARG A 4 -67.60 38.00 -37.31
CA ARG A 4 -68.06 36.74 -36.68
C ARG A 4 -66.99 35.70 -36.30
N GLY A 5 -67.02 35.14 -35.08
CA GLY A 5 -67.97 35.35 -33.99
C GLY A 5 -67.77 34.44 -32.78
N ARG A 6 -68.25 34.95 -31.64
CA ARG A 6 -68.90 34.34 -30.45
C ARG A 6 -68.60 32.85 -30.16
N GLY A 7 -68.34 32.41 -28.94
CA GLY A 7 -68.67 32.99 -27.64
C GLY A 7 -69.31 31.92 -26.74
N SER A 8 -69.16 32.14 -25.43
CA SER A 8 -70.00 31.67 -24.33
C SER A 8 -70.08 30.17 -24.02
N GLY A 9 -69.54 29.83 -22.85
CA GLY A 9 -70.07 28.73 -22.05
C GLY A 9 -71.50 28.99 -21.57
N GLY A 10 -72.14 27.94 -21.03
CA GLY A 10 -73.40 28.09 -20.31
C GLY A 10 -74.35 26.91 -20.38
N ARG A 11 -74.08 25.91 -19.52
CA ARG A 11 -75.01 25.15 -18.66
C ARG A 11 -76.15 24.27 -19.22
N HIS A 12 -76.10 23.02 -18.73
CA HIS A 12 -77.17 22.13 -18.21
C HIS A 12 -78.28 21.65 -19.16
N HIS A 13 -78.39 20.33 -19.35
CA HIS A 13 -79.52 19.51 -18.83
C HIS A 13 -79.40 18.01 -19.20
N LYS A 14 -79.45 17.18 -18.14
CA LYS A 14 -80.18 15.90 -17.94
C LYS A 14 -80.27 14.82 -19.07
N ALA A 15 -79.69 13.67 -18.73
CA ALA A 15 -80.20 12.27 -18.79
C ALA A 15 -81.00 11.77 -20.01
N GLY A 16 -80.50 10.68 -20.60
CA GLY A 16 -81.25 9.78 -21.49
C GLY A 16 -80.36 8.69 -22.08
N GLU A 17 -80.54 7.45 -21.62
CA GLU A 17 -79.91 6.20 -22.05
C GLU A 17 -79.83 6.00 -23.58
N ARG A 18 -78.68 5.51 -24.07
CA ARG A 18 -78.53 4.26 -24.88
C ARG A 18 -77.08 4.13 -25.42
N ARG A 19 -76.43 3.02 -25.06
CA ARG A 19 -75.18 2.47 -25.65
C ARG A 19 -75.46 1.93 -27.08
N PRO A 20 -74.46 1.66 -27.96
CA PRO A 20 -73.10 1.22 -27.62
C PRO A 20 -71.95 1.79 -28.49
N GLY A 21 -70.73 1.69 -27.96
CA GLY A 21 -69.51 1.75 -28.78
C GLY A 21 -68.34 2.46 -28.12
N ARG A 22 -67.24 1.71 -27.99
CA ARG A 22 -65.84 2.17 -28.06
C ARG A 22 -65.12 2.53 -26.74
N HIS A 23 -64.06 1.76 -26.53
CA HIS A 23 -62.82 1.93 -25.74
C HIS A 23 -62.75 3.06 -24.71
N SER A 24 -62.50 2.68 -23.45
CA SER A 24 -61.32 3.12 -22.71
C SER A 24 -61.14 2.27 -21.47
N ALA A 25 -59.97 1.65 -21.37
CA ALA A 25 -59.54 0.79 -20.29
C ALA A 25 -59.35 1.60 -19.00
N SER A 26 -59.96 1.14 -17.93
CA SER A 26 -59.55 1.46 -16.56
C SER A 26 -59.27 0.12 -15.90
N SER A 27 -57.98 -0.21 -15.82
CA SER A 27 -57.48 -1.24 -14.93
C SER A 27 -56.49 -0.59 -13.99
N ARG A 28 -56.77 -0.78 -12.69
CA ARG A 28 -55.86 -0.72 -11.54
C ARG A 28 -54.40 -1.00 -11.94
N PRO A 29 -53.41 -0.30 -11.38
CA PRO A 29 -52.04 -0.79 -11.41
C PRO A 29 -51.95 -1.99 -10.46
N GLU A 30 -51.66 -3.15 -11.03
CA GLU A 30 -51.07 -4.30 -10.33
C GLU A 30 -49.62 -3.94 -9.97
N PRO A 31 -49.05 -4.46 -8.87
CA PRO A 31 -47.63 -4.28 -8.60
C PRO A 31 -46.83 -5.13 -9.59
N ASP A 32 -46.11 -4.49 -10.51
CA ASP A 32 -45.06 -5.14 -11.29
C ASP A 32 -43.96 -5.62 -10.32
N GLU A 33 -43.88 -6.93 -10.16
CA GLU A 33 -42.70 -7.64 -9.67
C GLU A 33 -41.54 -7.32 -10.60
N VAL A 34 -40.70 -6.37 -10.21
CA VAL A 34 -39.35 -6.23 -10.76
C VAL A 34 -38.48 -7.30 -10.11
N ASP A 35 -38.47 -8.47 -10.76
CA ASP A 35 -37.44 -9.48 -10.65
C ASP A 35 -36.11 -8.84 -11.04
N ALA A 36 -35.47 -8.19 -10.06
CA ALA A 36 -34.09 -7.74 -10.16
C ALA A 36 -33.21 -8.98 -10.03
N LEU A 37 -33.13 -9.73 -11.13
CA LEU A 37 -32.01 -10.63 -11.39
C LEU A 37 -30.79 -9.73 -11.48
N ASP A 38 -30.14 -9.57 -10.33
CA ASP A 38 -28.78 -9.07 -10.18
C ASP A 38 -27.90 -10.06 -10.96
N ALA A 39 -27.78 -9.77 -12.26
CA ALA A 39 -26.79 -10.40 -13.10
C ALA A 39 -25.45 -9.88 -12.60
N GLU A 40 -24.84 -10.62 -11.67
CA GLU A 40 -23.42 -10.52 -11.38
C GLU A 40 -22.70 -10.63 -12.73
N GLU A 41 -22.32 -9.47 -13.29
CA GLU A 41 -21.34 -9.44 -14.36
C GLU A 41 -20.12 -10.18 -13.83
N PRO A 42 -19.62 -11.22 -14.52
CA PRO A 42 -18.38 -11.83 -14.12
C PRO A 42 -17.34 -10.72 -14.19
N ALA A 43 -16.83 -10.31 -13.03
CA ALA A 43 -15.69 -9.42 -12.94
C ALA A 43 -14.65 -10.00 -13.90
N GLU A 44 -14.23 -9.19 -14.88
CA GLU A 44 -13.14 -9.58 -15.77
C GLU A 44 -12.01 -10.06 -14.86
N GLU A 45 -11.69 -11.36 -14.94
CA GLU A 45 -10.47 -11.93 -14.38
C GLU A 45 -9.33 -11.25 -15.13
N VAL A 46 -8.99 -10.04 -14.69
CA VAL A 46 -7.66 -9.49 -14.89
C VAL A 46 -6.74 -10.57 -14.36
N ASP A 47 -5.80 -11.03 -15.19
CA ASP A 47 -4.68 -11.88 -14.77
C ASP A 47 -3.92 -11.13 -13.66
N ALA A 48 -4.48 -11.17 -12.44
CA ALA A 48 -4.05 -10.36 -11.32
C ALA A 48 -2.73 -10.96 -10.87
N THR A 49 -1.66 -10.33 -11.30
CA THR A 49 -0.31 -10.76 -10.98
C THR A 49 -0.01 -10.29 -9.54
N GLY A 50 -0.63 -10.96 -8.55
CA GLY A 50 -0.31 -10.93 -7.13
C GLY A 50 -1.01 -9.90 -6.24
N PRO A 51 -0.78 -9.95 -4.90
CA PRO A 51 -0.55 -11.11 -4.04
C PRO A 51 -1.67 -12.15 -4.19
N TYR A 52 -1.33 -13.42 -3.99
CA TYR A 52 -2.26 -14.54 -4.18
C TYR A 52 -2.91 -14.98 -2.87
N ASP A 53 -4.16 -15.43 -2.95
CA ASP A 53 -4.69 -16.32 -1.92
C ASP A 53 -3.99 -17.68 -2.02
N VAL A 54 -3.87 -18.39 -0.90
CA VAL A 54 -3.31 -19.75 -0.87
C VAL A 54 -4.00 -20.72 -1.83
N SER A 55 -5.28 -20.51 -2.18
CA SER A 55 -5.97 -21.34 -3.17
C SER A 55 -5.55 -21.11 -4.62
N GLU A 56 -4.91 -19.97 -4.92
CA GLU A 56 -4.53 -19.53 -6.27
C GLU A 56 -3.00 -19.48 -6.46
N ALA A 57 -2.26 -19.75 -5.40
CA ALA A 57 -0.81 -19.67 -5.38
C ALA A 57 -0.14 -20.74 -6.27
N PRO A 58 0.90 -20.39 -7.04
CA PRO A 58 1.73 -21.36 -7.75
C PRO A 58 2.50 -22.28 -6.78
N ASP A 59 2.51 -23.59 -7.04
CA ASP A 59 3.20 -24.59 -6.21
C ASP A 59 4.73 -24.62 -6.37
N ASP A 60 5.27 -23.94 -7.38
CA ASP A 60 6.67 -24.03 -7.83
C ASP A 60 7.58 -22.91 -7.30
N VAL A 61 7.06 -22.03 -6.45
CA VAL A 61 7.82 -20.90 -5.88
C VAL A 61 8.36 -21.25 -4.49
N GLU A 62 9.68 -21.11 -4.30
CA GLU A 62 10.29 -21.23 -2.98
C GLU A 62 9.85 -20.06 -2.09
N VAL A 63 9.18 -20.38 -0.97
CA VAL A 63 8.61 -19.38 -0.05
C VAL A 63 9.06 -19.60 1.39
N ILE A 64 9.25 -18.50 2.11
CA ILE A 64 9.39 -18.48 3.57
C ILE A 64 7.99 -18.38 4.15
N ASP A 65 7.53 -19.46 4.77
CA ASP A 65 6.21 -19.52 5.40
C ASP A 65 6.22 -18.84 6.78
N LEU A 66 5.58 -17.68 6.91
CA LEU A 66 5.38 -17.00 8.20
C LEU A 66 4.01 -17.28 8.82
N GLY A 67 3.39 -18.41 8.50
CA GLY A 67 2.03 -18.76 8.91
C GLY A 67 1.01 -18.13 7.96
N SER A 68 0.56 -16.91 8.27
CA SER A 68 -0.47 -16.25 7.44
C SER A 68 0.08 -15.57 6.19
N LEU A 69 1.41 -15.49 6.05
CA LEU A 69 2.07 -14.83 4.94
C LEU A 69 3.24 -15.69 4.47
N LYS A 70 3.26 -16.08 3.20
CA LYS A 70 4.36 -16.82 2.59
C LYS A 70 5.10 -15.89 1.63
N ILE A 71 6.37 -15.64 1.92
CA ILE A 71 7.19 -14.65 1.21
C ILE A 71 8.09 -15.35 0.21
N PRO A 72 8.03 -15.01 -1.09
CA PRO A 72 8.91 -15.62 -2.09
C PRO A 72 10.38 -15.26 -1.86
N VAL A 73 11.25 -16.24 -2.02
CA VAL A 73 12.70 -16.05 -1.95
C VAL A 73 13.19 -15.51 -3.30
N VAL A 74 13.57 -14.23 -3.33
CA VAL A 74 14.07 -13.55 -4.53
C VAL A 74 15.54 -13.18 -4.34
N GLU A 75 16.35 -13.42 -5.36
CA GLU A 75 17.79 -13.12 -5.32
C GLU A 75 18.04 -11.62 -5.02
N GLY A 76 18.92 -11.36 -4.06
CA GLY A 76 19.30 -10.00 -3.65
C GLY A 76 18.33 -9.34 -2.65
N VAL A 77 17.20 -9.96 -2.32
CA VAL A 77 16.27 -9.47 -1.29
C VAL A 77 16.60 -10.12 0.05
N GLU A 78 16.91 -9.30 1.05
CA GLU A 78 17.10 -9.75 2.43
C GLU A 78 15.77 -9.64 3.19
N VAL A 79 15.25 -10.77 3.68
CA VAL A 79 14.04 -10.78 4.53
C VAL A 79 14.45 -10.61 5.99
N ARG A 80 14.02 -9.50 6.59
CA ARG A 80 14.19 -9.17 8.02
C ARG A 80 12.86 -9.28 8.73
N VAL A 81 12.83 -10.06 9.80
CA VAL A 81 11.61 -10.27 10.59
C VAL A 81 11.87 -9.81 12.00
N GLN A 82 11.01 -8.91 12.50
CA GLN A 82 11.05 -8.47 13.88
C GLN A 82 9.99 -9.23 14.65
N ALA A 83 10.43 -10.11 15.56
CA ALA A 83 9.56 -10.87 16.43
C ALA A 83 9.58 -10.33 17.87
N ALA A 84 8.45 -10.41 18.55
CA ALA A 84 8.36 -10.22 20.00
C ALA A 84 9.03 -11.39 20.75
N PRO A 85 9.36 -11.22 22.05
CA PRO A 85 10.01 -12.26 22.85
C PRO A 85 9.20 -13.57 22.98
N ASP A 86 7.89 -13.51 22.74
CA ASP A 86 6.98 -14.66 22.71
C ASP A 86 7.00 -15.43 21.37
N GLY A 87 7.76 -14.96 20.38
CA GLY A 87 7.86 -15.53 19.04
C GLY A 87 6.83 -15.01 18.04
N THR A 88 5.98 -14.05 18.42
CA THR A 88 5.02 -13.42 17.51
C THR A 88 5.72 -12.44 16.59
N VAL A 89 5.56 -12.59 15.27
CA VAL A 89 6.15 -11.66 14.30
C VAL A 89 5.35 -10.35 14.30
N GLN A 90 6.03 -9.24 14.57
CA GLN A 90 5.46 -7.89 14.61
C GLN A 90 5.62 -7.14 13.29
N GLN A 91 6.75 -7.34 12.59
CA GLN A 91 7.03 -6.61 11.36
C GLN A 91 7.87 -7.46 10.41
N VAL A 92 7.50 -7.42 9.13
CA VAL A 92 8.23 -8.07 8.03
C VAL A 92 8.78 -6.96 7.13
N LEU A 93 10.09 -6.98 6.90
CA LEU A 93 10.78 -6.03 6.04
C LEU A 93 11.60 -6.79 5.01
N LEU A 94 11.44 -6.42 3.74
CA LEU A 94 12.22 -6.91 2.62
C LEU A 94 13.16 -5.79 2.22
N VAL A 95 14.46 -6.04 2.26
CA VAL A 95 15.49 -5.04 2.00
C VAL A 95 16.22 -5.40 0.73
N HIS A 96 16.29 -4.46 -0.22
CA HIS A 96 17.08 -4.60 -1.43
C HIS A 96 17.79 -3.28 -1.71
N ARG A 97 19.12 -3.28 -1.63
CA ARG A 97 19.97 -2.08 -1.74
C ARG A 97 19.51 -1.00 -0.75
N ASP A 98 19.20 0.20 -1.24
CA ASP A 98 18.74 1.34 -0.44
C ASP A 98 17.20 1.41 -0.31
N SER A 99 16.48 0.40 -0.79
CA SER A 99 15.02 0.32 -0.74
C SER A 99 14.54 -0.72 0.26
N VAL A 100 13.43 -0.40 0.91
CA VAL A 100 12.80 -1.29 1.89
C VAL A 100 11.32 -1.41 1.56
N LEU A 101 10.81 -2.63 1.56
CA LEU A 101 9.40 -2.96 1.47
C LEU A 101 8.95 -3.54 2.82
N GLN A 102 8.06 -2.84 3.51
CA GLN A 102 7.43 -3.35 4.72
C GLN A 102 6.09 -3.98 4.36
N LEU A 103 5.84 -5.18 4.87
CA LEU A 103 4.59 -5.93 4.64
C LEU A 103 3.82 -6.12 5.96
N ALA A 104 2.51 -5.96 5.88
CA ALA A 104 1.56 -6.35 6.92
C ALA A 104 0.30 -6.92 6.27
N ALA A 105 -0.26 -7.98 6.84
CA ALA A 105 -1.51 -8.57 6.38
C ALA A 105 -2.59 -8.42 7.45
N PHE A 106 -3.81 -8.09 7.02
CA PHE A 106 -4.96 -7.84 7.87
C PHE A 106 -6.13 -8.71 7.45
N ALA A 107 -6.99 -9.07 8.39
CA ALA A 107 -8.25 -9.72 8.11
C ALA A 107 -9.23 -8.72 7.50
N ALA A 108 -9.91 -9.12 6.42
CA ALA A 108 -10.96 -8.33 5.79
C ALA A 108 -12.32 -9.07 5.90
N PRO A 109 -13.44 -8.34 5.93
CA PRO A 109 -14.76 -8.93 5.76
C PRO A 109 -14.89 -9.58 4.37
N ARG A 110 -15.93 -10.41 4.19
CA ARG A 110 -16.16 -11.11 2.91
C ARG A 110 -16.60 -10.21 1.77
N SER A 111 -17.19 -9.05 2.08
CA SER A 111 -17.98 -8.26 1.15
C SER A 111 -17.34 -6.93 0.76
N GLU A 112 -16.26 -6.52 1.42
CA GLU A 112 -15.77 -5.15 1.31
C GLU A 112 -14.24 -5.14 1.25
N ALA A 113 -13.71 -4.41 0.25
CA ALA A 113 -12.33 -3.97 0.20
C ALA A 113 -12.10 -2.98 1.35
N ILE A 114 -11.12 -3.24 2.20
CA ILE A 114 -10.84 -2.41 3.37
C ILE A 114 -9.73 -1.40 3.10
N TRP A 115 -9.06 -1.48 1.95
CA TRP A 115 -8.00 -0.55 1.63
C TRP A 115 -8.49 0.90 1.51
N ASP A 116 -9.64 1.17 0.90
CA ASP A 116 -10.12 2.54 0.73
C ASP A 116 -10.36 3.25 2.06
N GLU A 117 -11.00 2.57 3.02
CA GLU A 117 -11.19 3.07 4.38
C GLU A 117 -9.86 3.20 5.12
N ALA A 118 -9.03 2.16 5.10
CA ALA A 118 -7.72 2.17 5.76
C ALA A 118 -6.79 3.26 5.19
N ARG A 119 -6.90 3.55 3.88
CA ARG A 119 -6.14 4.60 3.19
C ARG A 119 -6.62 5.98 3.60
N ALA A 120 -7.93 6.20 3.72
CA ALA A 120 -8.50 7.45 4.22
C ALA A 120 -8.07 7.72 5.68
N ASP A 121 -8.13 6.69 6.53
CA ASP A 121 -7.70 6.78 7.93
C ASP A 121 -6.19 7.03 8.06
N LEU A 122 -5.39 6.36 7.24
CA LEU A 122 -3.94 6.57 7.19
C LEU A 122 -3.61 8.00 6.75
N LYS A 123 -4.28 8.51 5.71
CA LYS A 123 -4.12 9.90 5.26
C LYS A 123 -4.49 10.90 6.35
N SER A 124 -5.59 10.67 7.06
CA SER A 124 -6.01 11.50 8.20
C SER A 124 -4.98 11.48 9.33
N SER A 125 -4.45 10.30 9.65
CA SER A 125 -3.40 10.12 10.67
C SER A 125 -2.12 10.87 10.30
N LEU A 126 -1.63 10.69 9.06
CA LEU A 126 -0.45 11.40 8.54
C LEU A 126 -0.64 12.92 8.55
N PHE A 127 -1.82 13.40 8.18
CA PHE A 127 -2.14 14.82 8.26
C PHE A 127 -2.11 15.35 9.70
N GLY A 128 -2.62 14.56 10.66
CA GLY A 128 -2.52 14.85 12.10
C GLY A 128 -1.08 14.95 12.60
N ASP A 129 -0.18 14.15 12.03
CA ASP A 129 1.27 14.19 12.30
C ASP A 129 1.99 15.33 11.53
N GLY A 130 1.26 16.15 10.77
CA GLY A 130 1.81 17.24 9.97
C GLY A 130 2.55 16.78 8.71
N VAL A 131 2.30 15.55 8.27
CA VAL A 131 2.87 14.96 7.05
C VAL A 131 1.90 15.16 5.89
N ALA A 132 2.38 15.75 4.79
CA ALA A 132 1.61 15.82 3.56
C ALA A 132 1.55 14.43 2.89
N ALA A 133 0.34 14.00 2.55
CA ALA A 133 0.09 12.75 1.85
C ALA A 133 -0.83 12.98 0.63
N GLU A 134 -0.45 12.39 -0.50
CA GLU A 134 -1.11 12.53 -1.80
C GLU A 134 -1.57 11.17 -2.30
N GLU A 135 -2.73 11.12 -2.93
CA GLU A 135 -3.25 9.88 -3.51
C GLU A 135 -2.92 9.84 -5.00
N GLU A 136 -2.39 8.71 -5.46
CA GLU A 136 -2.05 8.48 -6.87
C GLU A 136 -2.58 7.13 -7.36
N PRO A 137 -2.98 7.00 -8.62
CA PRO A 137 -3.31 5.69 -9.18
C PRO A 137 -2.06 4.84 -9.36
N GLY A 138 -2.15 3.56 -8.99
CA GLY A 138 -1.07 2.57 -9.11
C GLY A 138 -1.53 1.23 -9.70
N GLU A 139 -0.62 0.26 -9.71
CA GLU A 139 -0.83 -1.08 -10.32
C GLU A 139 -1.97 -1.84 -9.65
N TYR A 140 -2.14 -1.67 -8.32
CA TYR A 140 -3.15 -2.34 -7.50
C TYR A 140 -4.34 -1.45 -7.15
N GLY A 141 -4.50 -0.33 -7.86
CA GLY A 141 -5.51 0.69 -7.55
C GLY A 141 -4.92 1.92 -6.87
N PRO A 142 -5.74 2.71 -6.14
CA PRO A 142 -5.28 3.96 -5.54
C PRO A 142 -4.25 3.75 -4.43
N GLU A 143 -3.14 4.45 -4.50
CA GLU A 143 -2.03 4.38 -3.54
C GLU A 143 -1.90 5.72 -2.80
N LEU A 144 -1.18 5.71 -1.68
CA LEU A 144 -0.88 6.91 -0.90
C LEU A 144 0.64 7.16 -0.91
N ARG A 145 1.06 8.36 -1.30
CA ARG A 145 2.45 8.81 -1.20
C ARG A 145 2.58 9.84 -0.10
N ALA A 146 3.63 9.72 0.71
CA ALA A 146 3.90 10.68 1.78
C ALA A 146 5.40 10.95 1.88
N ARG A 147 5.75 12.15 2.35
CA ARG A 147 7.14 12.52 2.61
C ARG A 147 7.31 12.89 4.08
N VAL A 148 7.96 12.01 4.84
CA VAL A 148 8.17 12.17 6.28
C VAL A 148 9.58 12.71 6.55
N ARG A 149 9.72 13.47 7.64
CA ARG A 149 11.02 13.95 8.11
C ARG A 149 11.50 13.08 9.26
N THR A 150 12.55 12.30 9.01
CA THR A 150 13.23 11.49 10.03
C THR A 150 14.50 12.21 10.50
N PRO A 151 15.14 11.76 11.61
CA PRO A 151 16.44 12.27 12.03
C PRO A 151 17.53 12.14 10.96
N GLU A 152 17.44 11.14 10.07
CA GLU A 152 18.41 10.95 8.97
C GLU A 152 18.12 11.81 7.73
N GLY A 153 16.94 12.44 7.63
CA GLY A 153 16.56 13.28 6.50
C GLY A 153 15.11 13.14 6.06
N LEU A 154 14.82 13.55 4.83
CA LEU A 154 13.52 13.31 4.22
C LEU A 154 13.45 11.87 3.71
N ARG A 155 12.35 11.18 4.01
CA ARG A 155 12.05 9.83 3.52
C ARG A 155 10.75 9.86 2.74
N ASP A 156 10.80 9.38 1.51
CA ASP A 156 9.61 9.11 0.71
C ASP A 156 9.03 7.74 1.09
N LEU A 157 7.72 7.73 1.29
CA LEU A 157 6.92 6.55 1.61
C LEU A 157 5.83 6.39 0.55
N ARG A 158 5.62 5.16 0.11
CA ARG A 158 4.52 4.80 -0.81
C ARG A 158 3.77 3.62 -0.22
N PHE A 159 2.51 3.83 0.12
CA PHE A 159 1.62 2.86 0.71
C PHE A 159 0.70 2.31 -0.37
N ILE A 160 0.67 0.99 -0.45
CA ILE A 160 -0.16 0.21 -1.35
C ILE A 160 -0.97 -0.74 -0.46
N GLY A 161 -2.27 -0.80 -0.66
CA GLY A 161 -3.11 -1.84 -0.10
C GLY A 161 -3.67 -2.70 -1.21
N ILE A 162 -3.70 -4.00 -0.97
CA ILE A 162 -4.15 -4.98 -1.95
C ILE A 162 -5.13 -5.88 -1.23
N ASP A 163 -6.40 -5.76 -1.61
CA ASP A 163 -7.49 -6.55 -1.05
C ASP A 163 -7.58 -7.89 -1.77
N GLY A 164 -7.72 -8.95 -0.99
CA GLY A 164 -7.94 -10.31 -1.47
C GLY A 164 -9.08 -10.99 -0.71
N PRO A 165 -9.27 -12.31 -0.89
CA PRO A 165 -10.38 -13.04 -0.30
C PRO A 165 -10.34 -13.07 1.24
N ARG A 166 -11.05 -12.13 1.89
CA ARG A 166 -11.13 -11.99 3.36
C ARG A 166 -9.81 -11.57 4.02
N TRP A 167 -8.90 -10.98 3.26
CA TRP A 167 -7.66 -10.40 3.76
C TRP A 167 -7.28 -9.16 2.95
N MET A 168 -6.40 -8.34 3.51
CA MET A 168 -5.77 -7.22 2.81
C MET A 168 -4.29 -7.18 3.17
N VAL A 169 -3.43 -7.01 2.17
CA VAL A 169 -1.99 -6.78 2.36
C VAL A 169 -1.71 -5.30 2.22
N ARG A 170 -1.03 -4.73 3.22
CA ARG A 170 -0.45 -3.39 3.16
C ARG A 170 1.05 -3.49 2.90
N ALA A 171 1.47 -2.97 1.76
CA ALA A 171 2.85 -2.82 1.34
C ALA A 171 3.28 -1.35 1.47
N ILE A 172 4.40 -1.11 2.16
CA ILE A 172 4.98 0.23 2.32
C ILE A 172 6.38 0.23 1.74
N TYR A 173 6.53 0.84 0.58
CA TYR A 173 7.84 1.10 -0.01
C TYR A 173 8.47 2.33 0.66
N GLN A 174 9.76 2.22 0.93
CA GLN A 174 10.59 3.28 1.49
C GLN A 174 11.86 3.45 0.65
N GLY A 175 12.34 4.68 0.53
CA GLY A 175 13.56 4.98 -0.22
C GLY A 175 13.31 5.08 -1.73
N PRO A 176 14.30 4.76 -2.58
CA PRO A 176 14.17 4.90 -4.05
C PRO A 176 12.94 4.18 -4.64
N ALA A 177 12.59 2.99 -4.13
CA ALA A 177 11.40 2.25 -4.56
C ALA A 177 10.06 2.96 -4.26
N ALA A 178 10.03 3.91 -3.31
CA ALA A 178 8.85 4.72 -3.05
C ALA A 178 8.65 5.83 -4.11
N VAL A 179 9.74 6.27 -4.76
CA VAL A 179 9.73 7.38 -5.72
C VAL A 179 9.59 6.86 -7.16
N ASP A 180 10.37 5.83 -7.51
CA ASP A 180 10.41 5.24 -8.85
C ASP A 180 9.99 3.75 -8.82
N PRO A 181 8.68 3.46 -8.99
CA PRO A 181 8.16 2.09 -9.07
C PRO A 181 8.81 1.26 -10.17
N ALA A 182 9.07 1.87 -11.33
CA ALA A 182 9.35 1.14 -12.56
C ALA A 182 10.78 0.60 -12.58
N THR A 183 11.73 1.32 -11.96
CA THR A 183 13.14 0.93 -11.99
C THR A 183 13.68 0.51 -10.62
N ALA A 184 13.22 1.11 -9.52
CA ALA A 184 13.81 0.92 -8.21
C ALA A 184 13.11 -0.17 -7.37
N ALA A 185 11.84 -0.46 -7.64
CA ALA A 185 11.12 -1.52 -6.92
C ALA A 185 11.63 -2.91 -7.33
N GLY A 186 11.78 -3.19 -8.63
CA GLY A 186 12.44 -4.39 -9.18
C GLY A 186 12.18 -5.67 -8.37
N PRO A 187 13.21 -6.28 -7.74
CA PRO A 187 13.04 -7.48 -6.92
C PRO A 187 12.02 -7.37 -5.77
N LEU A 188 11.84 -6.19 -5.18
CA LEU A 188 10.82 -5.98 -4.14
C LEU A 188 9.40 -5.97 -4.71
N ALA A 189 9.22 -5.50 -5.96
CA ALA A 189 7.94 -5.63 -6.65
C ALA A 189 7.65 -7.10 -6.99
N ASP A 190 8.67 -7.85 -7.41
CA ASP A 190 8.54 -9.28 -7.68
C ASP A 190 8.19 -10.06 -6.41
N CYS A 191 8.74 -9.67 -5.25
CA CYS A 191 8.32 -10.24 -3.98
C CYS A 191 6.85 -9.95 -3.64
N LEU A 192 6.36 -8.73 -3.93
CA LEU A 192 4.96 -8.37 -3.68
C LEU A 192 4.01 -9.11 -4.63
N ARG A 193 4.38 -9.24 -5.91
CA ARG A 193 3.60 -9.97 -6.93
C ARG A 193 3.51 -11.46 -6.66
N ASN A 194 4.54 -12.07 -6.06
CA ASN A 194 4.54 -13.51 -5.76
C ASN A 194 4.28 -13.81 -4.28
N LEU A 195 3.79 -12.81 -3.53
CA LEU A 195 3.41 -12.97 -2.14
C LEU A 195 2.15 -13.82 -2.05
N VAL A 196 2.12 -14.77 -1.12
CA VAL A 196 0.95 -15.62 -0.88
C VAL A 196 0.41 -15.37 0.52
N VAL A 197 -0.90 -15.18 0.63
CA VAL A 197 -1.59 -14.95 1.89
C VAL A 197 -2.41 -16.19 2.24
N ASP A 198 -2.22 -16.68 3.46
CA ASP A 198 -3.02 -17.78 4.00
C ASP A 198 -3.76 -17.27 5.23
N ARG A 199 -5.00 -16.88 4.99
CA ARG A 199 -5.84 -16.36 6.06
C ARG A 199 -6.16 -17.41 7.12
N GLY A 200 -6.09 -18.70 6.77
CA GLY A 200 -6.64 -19.78 7.57
C GLY A 200 -8.17 -19.76 7.64
N LYS A 201 -8.72 -20.64 8.48
CA LYS A 201 -10.18 -20.88 8.58
C LYS A 201 -10.83 -20.23 9.81
N GLU A 202 -10.02 -19.69 10.71
CA GLU A 202 -10.51 -19.12 11.97
C GLU A 202 -11.26 -17.81 11.75
N ALA A 203 -12.28 -17.58 12.57
CA ALA A 203 -12.95 -16.29 12.61
C ALA A 203 -12.05 -15.28 13.31
N MET A 204 -11.72 -14.17 12.66
CA MET A 204 -11.15 -13.02 13.37
C MET A 204 -11.84 -11.73 12.91
N PRO A 205 -11.93 -10.74 13.81
CA PRO A 205 -12.36 -9.38 13.51
C PRO A 205 -11.73 -8.78 12.25
N ALA A 206 -12.49 -7.93 11.56
CA ALA A 206 -11.96 -7.12 10.46
C ALA A 206 -10.88 -6.16 10.98
N LEU A 207 -9.90 -5.83 10.13
CA LEU A 207 -8.74 -4.98 10.40
C LEU A 207 -7.77 -5.53 11.46
N GLU A 208 -7.99 -6.74 11.97
CA GLU A 208 -7.03 -7.41 12.84
C GLU A 208 -5.84 -7.92 12.03
N ALA A 209 -4.62 -7.70 12.53
CA ALA A 209 -3.41 -8.20 11.89
C ALA A 209 -3.40 -9.73 11.90
N LEU A 210 -3.09 -10.34 10.75
CA LEU A 210 -3.05 -11.80 10.65
C LEU A 210 -1.89 -12.36 11.48
N PRO A 211 -2.10 -13.48 12.19
CA PRO A 211 -1.06 -14.04 13.03
C PRO A 211 0.11 -14.51 12.19
N LEU A 212 1.28 -13.91 12.45
CA LEU A 212 2.53 -14.29 11.82
C LEU A 212 3.41 -15.06 12.81
N ARG A 213 4.05 -16.12 12.31
CA ARG A 213 4.90 -17.04 13.08
C ARG A 213 6.21 -17.25 12.35
N LEU A 214 7.31 -17.07 13.05
CA LEU A 214 8.63 -17.31 12.48
C LEU A 214 8.93 -18.81 12.50
N PRO A 215 9.27 -19.43 11.36
CA PRO A 215 9.79 -20.80 11.35
C PRO A 215 11.07 -20.89 12.16
N LYS A 216 11.23 -22.01 12.88
CA LYS A 216 12.43 -22.25 13.70
C LYS A 216 13.71 -22.23 12.87
N GLU A 217 13.68 -22.86 11.70
CA GLU A 217 14.82 -22.92 10.79
C GLU A 217 15.25 -21.52 10.32
N PHE A 218 14.29 -20.66 10.00
CA PHE A 218 14.57 -19.29 9.58
C PHE A 218 15.07 -18.42 10.75
N ALA A 219 14.55 -18.63 11.96
CA ALA A 219 15.04 -17.95 13.16
C ALA A 219 16.51 -18.30 13.46
N GLU A 220 16.88 -19.58 13.34
CA GLU A 220 18.24 -20.07 13.53
C GLU A 220 19.20 -19.49 12.48
N GLN A 221 18.79 -19.44 11.22
CA GLN A 221 19.57 -18.84 10.12
C GLN A 221 19.79 -17.33 10.33
N GLN A 222 18.76 -16.58 10.73
CA GLN A 222 18.91 -15.15 11.03
C GLN A 222 19.83 -14.91 12.22
N ALA A 223 19.70 -15.70 13.29
CA ALA A 223 20.57 -15.59 14.46
C ALA A 223 22.03 -15.89 14.10
N ALA A 224 22.28 -16.91 13.29
CA ALA A 224 23.62 -17.25 12.80
C ALA A 224 24.21 -16.14 11.90
N ALA A 225 23.40 -15.57 10.99
CA ALA A 225 23.83 -14.46 10.12
C ALA A 225 24.16 -13.19 10.93
N GLN A 226 23.34 -12.86 11.93
CA GLN A 226 23.58 -11.72 12.82
C GLN A 226 24.83 -11.93 13.69
N ALA A 227 25.03 -13.14 14.22
CA ALA A 227 26.22 -13.48 15.00
C ALA A 227 27.50 -13.40 14.15
N ALA A 228 27.47 -13.92 12.92
CA ALA A 228 28.60 -13.83 11.99
C ALA A 228 28.91 -12.38 11.60
N ALA A 229 27.89 -11.55 11.34
CA ALA A 229 28.07 -10.13 11.05
C ALA A 229 28.63 -9.36 12.25
N ALA A 230 28.15 -9.67 13.47
CA ALA A 230 28.67 -9.07 14.70
C ALA A 230 30.13 -9.48 14.97
N GLU A 231 30.49 -10.74 14.72
CA GLU A 231 31.85 -11.23 14.88
C GLU A 231 32.80 -10.62 13.83
N GLN A 232 32.35 -10.45 12.59
CA GLN A 232 33.10 -9.73 11.56
C GLN A 232 33.26 -8.24 11.89
N ALA A 233 32.24 -7.59 12.44
CA ALA A 233 32.33 -6.20 12.90
C ALA A 233 33.27 -6.04 14.11
N GLN A 234 33.32 -7.03 15.01
CA GLN A 234 34.26 -7.06 16.14
C GLN A 234 35.69 -7.39 15.70
N ALA A 235 35.86 -8.26 14.70
CA ALA A 235 37.16 -8.60 14.11
C ALA A 235 37.73 -7.48 13.23
N ALA A 236 36.89 -6.61 12.66
CA ALA A 236 37.31 -5.45 11.86
C ALA A 236 38.00 -4.35 12.69
N GLY A 237 37.90 -4.40 14.02
CA GLY A 237 38.56 -3.48 14.95
C GLY A 237 38.07 -2.02 14.84
N PRO A 238 38.23 -1.19 15.90
CA PRO A 238 38.00 0.24 15.77
C PRO A 238 38.94 0.83 14.70
N PRO A 239 38.50 1.84 13.91
CA PRO A 239 39.41 2.54 13.01
C PRO A 239 40.62 3.01 13.81
N PRO A 240 41.86 2.92 13.28
CA PRO A 240 43.03 3.35 14.02
C PRO A 240 42.84 4.81 14.43
N ALA A 241 42.82 5.03 15.75
CA ALA A 241 42.97 6.35 16.32
C ALA A 241 44.38 6.83 15.96
N ASN A 242 44.52 7.50 14.81
CA ASN A 242 45.77 8.11 14.39
C ASN A 242 46.00 9.38 15.24
N GLY A 243 46.33 9.16 16.51
CA GLY A 243 46.97 10.13 17.38
C GLY A 243 48.48 9.97 17.29
N ALA A 244 49.09 10.49 16.23
CA ALA A 244 50.52 10.79 16.17
C ALA A 244 50.82 11.68 14.96
N SER A 245 50.71 13.01 15.12
CA SER A 245 51.36 13.96 14.22
C SER A 245 52.88 13.74 14.31
N PRO A 246 53.56 13.29 13.25
CA PRO A 246 55.02 13.27 13.24
C PRO A 246 55.52 14.65 12.81
N GLY A 247 56.33 15.28 13.66
CA GLY A 247 57.38 16.23 13.28
C GLY A 247 57.03 17.25 12.19
N GLY A 248 56.27 18.28 12.53
CA GLY A 248 56.26 19.52 11.77
C GLY A 248 57.60 20.24 11.92
N THR A 249 58.52 20.04 10.97
CA THR A 249 59.71 20.88 10.79
C THR A 249 59.28 22.35 10.69
N PRO A 250 59.79 23.26 11.53
CA PRO A 250 59.40 24.67 11.47
C PRO A 250 59.90 25.28 10.14
N PRO A 251 59.09 26.12 9.47
CA PRO A 251 59.51 26.77 8.22
C PRO A 251 60.67 27.74 8.48
N PRO A 252 61.63 27.88 7.54
CA PRO A 252 62.73 28.83 7.70
C PRO A 252 62.19 30.26 7.73
N ARG A 253 62.58 31.01 8.75
CA ARG A 253 62.29 32.44 8.91
C ARG A 253 62.76 33.20 7.67
N ARG A 254 61.81 33.63 6.82
CA ARG A 254 62.08 34.61 5.76
C ARG A 254 62.54 35.91 6.40
N ARG A 255 63.74 36.36 6.03
CA ARG A 255 64.26 37.69 6.34
C ARG A 255 63.26 38.76 5.86
N PRO A 256 62.98 39.80 6.66
CA PRO A 256 62.12 40.89 6.22
C PRO A 256 62.80 41.68 5.10
N SER A 257 62.09 41.82 3.98
CA SER A 257 62.47 42.69 2.86
C SER A 257 62.54 44.16 3.33
N PRO A 258 63.54 44.94 2.89
CA PRO A 258 63.71 46.32 3.31
C PRO A 258 62.58 47.22 2.77
N ARG A 259 62.04 48.07 3.65
CA ARG A 259 61.04 49.10 3.31
C ARG A 259 61.57 50.04 2.21
N PRO A 260 60.76 50.43 1.21
CA PRO A 260 61.11 51.51 0.31
C PRO A 260 61.10 52.85 1.07
N ARG A 261 62.21 53.60 0.94
CA ARG A 261 62.34 54.99 1.41
C ARG A 261 61.33 55.87 0.67
N ARG A 262 60.53 56.63 1.43
CA ARG A 262 59.86 57.83 0.92
C ARG A 262 60.93 58.85 0.55
N SER A 263 61.01 59.21 -0.72
CA SER A 263 61.64 60.45 -1.17
C SER A 263 60.71 61.63 -0.85
N ARG A 264 61.34 62.77 -0.54
CA ARG A 264 60.75 64.07 -0.21
C ARG A 264 59.67 64.53 -1.17
#